data_AF-A0A932Z065-F1
#
_entry.id   AF-A0A932Z065-F1
#
_cell.length_a   1.000
_cell.length_b   1.000
_cell.length_c   1.000
_cell.angle_alpha   90.00
_cell.angle_beta   90.00
_cell.angle_gamma   90.00
#
_symmetry.space_group_name_H-M   'P 1'
#
loop_
_entity.id
_entity.type
_entity.pdbx_description
1 polymer ?
#
loop_
_entity_poly.entity_id
_entity_poly.type
_entity_poly.pdbx_seq_one_letter_code
_entity_poly.pdbx_strand_id
1 'polypeptide(L)'
;MAFFRDDPKVATYVPTPISATQVEALEACIRASPDASPFAKRVIIWMLRQTERLTIPVALSLPPELYGESARSVAFSAHDMVSANGRTHLDQVLRKGTTQFHLMGHDGQFVFDGYTHSGPTGLPAKPRPVERGWKTLWWSYVWYDHHPRLLRLPSREQLAAIDVG
;
A
#
# COMPACT_ATOMS: atom_id res chain seq x y z
N MET A 1 -10.21 -9.12 -11.74
CA MET A 1 -10.92 -8.02 -12.41
C MET A 1 -10.81 -6.84 -11.47
N ALA A 2 -10.01 -5.82 -11.81
CA ALA A 2 -9.87 -4.65 -10.96
C ALA A 2 -11.25 -4.02 -10.71
N PHE A 3 -11.66 -3.88 -9.45
CA PHE A 3 -12.89 -3.19 -9.15
C PHE A 3 -12.64 -1.68 -9.09
N PHE A 4 -13.45 -0.91 -9.80
CA PHE A 4 -13.54 0.53 -9.62
C PHE A 4 -14.50 0.84 -8.47
N ARG A 5 -14.27 1.95 -7.76
CA ARG A 5 -15.06 2.30 -6.56
C ARG A 5 -16.57 2.32 -6.83
N ASP A 6 -16.96 2.78 -8.01
CA ASP A 6 -18.35 2.93 -8.40
C ASP A 6 -18.96 1.65 -9.01
N ASP A 7 -18.21 0.55 -9.10
CA ASP A 7 -18.75 -0.74 -9.55
C ASP A 7 -19.72 -1.28 -8.47
N PRO A 8 -21.00 -1.54 -8.80
CA PRO A 8 -21.97 -2.11 -7.86
C PRO A 8 -21.48 -3.40 -7.18
N LYS A 9 -20.60 -4.17 -7.84
CA LYS A 9 -20.01 -5.39 -7.29
C LYS A 9 -19.10 -5.13 -6.09
N VAL A 10 -18.50 -3.93 -5.98
CA VAL A 10 -17.68 -3.55 -4.82
C VAL A 10 -18.51 -3.47 -3.56
N ALA A 11 -19.71 -2.89 -3.64
CA ALA A 11 -20.57 -2.67 -2.49
C ALA A 11 -20.96 -3.99 -1.79
N THR A 12 -20.98 -5.09 -2.53
CA THR A 12 -21.33 -6.42 -2.04
C THR A 12 -20.16 -7.39 -1.99
N TYR A 13 -18.94 -6.97 -2.36
CA TYR A 13 -17.79 -7.87 -2.39
C TYR A 13 -17.27 -8.14 -0.98
N VAL A 14 -17.14 -9.43 -0.66
CA VAL A 14 -16.53 -9.89 0.59
C VAL A 14 -15.23 -10.62 0.24
N PRO A 15 -14.05 -10.06 0.58
CA PRO A 15 -12.78 -10.72 0.28
C PRO A 15 -12.66 -12.02 1.09
N THR A 16 -12.31 -13.10 0.41
CA THR A 16 -11.96 -14.36 1.09
C THR A 16 -10.56 -14.22 1.67
N PRO A 17 -10.29 -14.54 2.95
CA PRO A 17 -8.94 -14.47 3.48
C PRO A 17 -8.01 -15.50 2.82
N ILE A 18 -6.78 -15.10 2.52
CA ILE A 18 -5.74 -16.08 2.15
C ILE A 18 -5.25 -16.86 3.37
N SER A 19 -4.68 -18.04 3.15
CA SER A 19 -4.07 -18.86 4.21
C SER A 19 -2.79 -18.21 4.77
N ALA A 20 -2.38 -18.63 5.96
CA ALA A 20 -1.11 -18.20 6.56
C ALA A 20 0.09 -18.53 5.65
N THR A 21 0.12 -19.72 5.07
CA THR A 21 1.17 -20.14 4.12
C THR A 21 1.21 -19.25 2.87
N GLN A 22 0.06 -18.80 2.37
CA GLN A 22 0.03 -17.84 1.24
C GLN A 22 0.56 -16.46 1.65
N VAL A 23 0.29 -16.00 2.88
CA VAL A 23 0.89 -14.75 3.41
C VAL A 23 2.41 -14.90 3.50
N GLU A 24 2.90 -16.00 4.05
CA GLU A 24 4.34 -16.29 4.15
C GLU A 24 5.02 -16.32 2.78
N ALA A 25 4.36 -16.93 1.78
CA ALA A 25 4.86 -16.94 0.40
C ALA A 25 4.92 -15.52 -0.20
N LEU A 26 3.89 -14.69 0.01
CA LEU A 26 3.91 -13.29 -0.42
C LEU A 26 5.04 -12.51 0.25
N GLU A 27 5.25 -12.68 1.56
CA GLU A 27 6.37 -12.06 2.25
C GLU A 27 7.71 -12.52 1.67
N ALA A 28 7.87 -13.82 1.37
CA ALA A 28 9.07 -14.35 0.73
C ALA A 28 9.32 -13.73 -0.65
N CYS A 29 8.28 -13.56 -1.47
CA CYS A 29 8.39 -12.84 -2.75
C CYS A 29 8.86 -11.40 -2.56
N ILE A 30 8.32 -10.68 -1.57
CA ILE A 30 8.72 -9.30 -1.27
C ILE A 30 10.18 -9.25 -0.79
N ARG A 31 10.60 -10.18 0.08
CA ARG A 31 12.00 -10.30 0.53
C ARG A 31 12.97 -10.54 -0.62
N ALA A 32 12.62 -11.47 -1.52
CA ALA A 32 13.46 -11.83 -2.66
C ALA A 32 13.49 -10.78 -3.78
N SER A 33 12.57 -9.82 -3.77
CA SER A 33 12.45 -8.81 -4.82
C SER A 33 13.74 -7.98 -4.98
N PRO A 34 14.27 -7.82 -6.20
CA PRO A 34 15.36 -6.88 -6.48
C PRO A 34 14.87 -5.45 -6.69
N ASP A 35 13.55 -5.24 -6.83
CA ASP A 35 12.94 -3.96 -7.25
C ASP A 35 12.73 -2.99 -6.08
N ALA A 36 13.10 -3.37 -4.86
CA ALA A 36 12.89 -2.58 -3.66
C ALA A 36 14.11 -2.52 -2.74
N SER A 37 14.29 -1.36 -2.11
CA SER A 37 15.27 -1.22 -1.04
C SER A 37 14.88 -2.04 0.19
N PRO A 38 15.84 -2.41 1.07
CA PRO A 38 15.53 -3.11 2.32
C PRO A 38 14.49 -2.37 3.19
N PHE A 39 14.57 -1.04 3.24
CA PHE A 39 13.58 -0.23 3.95
C PHE A 39 12.18 -0.37 3.35
N ALA A 40 12.05 -0.28 2.02
CA ALA A 40 10.77 -0.44 1.34
C ALA A 40 10.17 -1.84 1.54
N LYS A 41 10.98 -2.89 1.46
CA LYS A 41 10.55 -4.28 1.75
C LYS A 41 9.95 -4.41 3.15
N ARG A 42 10.62 -3.85 4.16
CA ARG A 42 10.13 -3.86 5.56
C ARG A 42 8.79 -3.18 5.70
N VAL A 43 8.65 -1.99 5.11
CA VAL A 43 7.38 -1.26 5.10
C VAL A 43 6.28 -2.08 4.42
N ILE A 44 6.53 -2.60 3.21
CA ILE A 44 5.52 -3.30 2.42
C ILE A 44 5.07 -4.58 3.14
N ILE A 45 6.00 -5.34 3.73
CA ILE A 45 5.69 -6.53 4.56
C ILE A 45 4.90 -6.11 5.80
N TRP A 46 5.31 -5.06 6.50
CA TRP A 46 4.58 -4.56 7.66
C TRP A 46 3.13 -4.20 7.31
N MET A 47 2.93 -3.49 6.19
CA MET A 47 1.60 -3.13 5.69
C MET A 47 0.79 -4.35 5.28
N LEU A 48 1.39 -5.33 4.59
CA LEU A 48 0.75 -6.59 4.22
C LEU A 48 0.16 -7.29 5.46
N ARG A 49 0.92 -7.32 6.57
CA ARG A 49 0.44 -7.90 7.85
C ARG A 49 -0.75 -7.13 8.43
N GLN A 50 -0.89 -5.84 8.14
CA GLN A 50 -2.05 -5.05 8.55
C GLN A 50 -3.28 -5.28 7.66
N THR A 51 -3.21 -6.04 6.58
CA THR A 51 -4.39 -6.30 5.73
C THR A 51 -5.31 -7.40 6.28
N GLU A 52 -4.93 -8.04 7.39
CA GLU A 52 -5.64 -9.19 7.96
C GLU A 52 -5.88 -10.29 6.91
N ARG A 53 -4.77 -10.76 6.29
CA ARG A 53 -4.78 -11.78 5.23
C ARG A 53 -5.54 -11.33 3.98
N LEU A 54 -5.28 -10.09 3.54
CA LEU A 54 -5.89 -9.47 2.37
C LEU A 54 -7.41 -9.38 2.48
N THR A 55 -7.95 -9.03 3.65
CA THR A 55 -9.39 -8.80 3.82
C THR A 55 -9.74 -7.34 4.09
N ILE A 56 -8.78 -6.56 4.57
CA ILE A 56 -8.98 -5.15 4.92
C ILE A 56 -8.08 -4.28 4.02
N PRO A 57 -8.66 -3.32 3.29
CA PRO A 57 -7.90 -2.29 2.60
C PRO A 57 -7.18 -1.40 3.60
N VAL A 58 -5.91 -1.12 3.36
CA VAL A 58 -5.10 -0.30 4.26
C VAL A 58 -4.29 0.74 3.51
N ALA A 59 -4.03 1.85 4.20
CA ALA A 59 -3.28 2.97 3.67
C ALA A 59 -2.20 3.45 4.63
N LEU A 60 -1.03 3.78 4.12
CA LEU A 60 0.06 4.34 4.90
C LEU A 60 0.70 5.50 4.15
N SER A 61 0.71 6.67 4.78
CA SER A 61 1.51 7.81 4.34
C SER A 61 2.79 7.86 5.17
N LEU A 62 3.95 7.92 4.51
CA LEU A 62 5.26 7.90 5.19
C LEU A 62 5.95 9.27 5.11
N PRO A 63 5.99 10.05 6.21
CA PRO A 63 6.71 11.32 6.26
C PRO A 63 8.22 11.13 6.11
N PRO A 64 8.87 11.77 5.12
CA PRO A 64 10.33 11.80 5.02
C PRO A 64 11.01 12.39 6.27
N GLU A 65 10.33 13.24 7.02
CA GLU A 65 10.85 13.91 8.22
C GLU A 65 11.10 12.91 9.36
N LEU A 66 10.35 11.80 9.41
CA LEU A 66 10.48 10.79 10.45
C LEU A 66 11.37 9.61 10.04
N TYR A 67 11.43 9.30 8.75
CA TYR A 67 12.12 8.11 8.23
C TYR A 67 13.31 8.41 7.31
N GLY A 68 13.53 9.67 6.94
CA GLY A 68 14.55 10.11 6.00
C GLY A 68 14.13 9.94 4.54
N GLU A 69 15.08 10.21 3.63
CA GLU A 69 14.89 10.13 2.17
C GLU A 69 14.39 8.76 1.70
N SER A 70 14.71 7.68 2.42
CA SER A 70 14.24 6.33 2.10
C SER A 70 12.71 6.20 2.10
N ALA A 71 11.97 7.04 2.82
CA ALA A 71 10.51 7.05 2.76
C ALA A 71 9.97 7.48 1.39
N ARG A 72 10.65 8.42 0.72
CA ARG A 72 10.24 8.91 -0.60
C ARG A 72 10.34 7.82 -1.67
N SER A 73 11.27 6.87 -1.50
CA SER A 73 11.50 5.79 -2.47
C SER A 73 10.52 4.64 -2.34
N VAL A 74 9.79 4.51 -1.22
CA VAL A 74 8.96 3.31 -0.96
C VAL A 74 7.85 3.14 -1.99
N ALA A 75 7.18 4.22 -2.39
CA ALA A 75 6.13 4.14 -3.40
C ALA A 75 6.68 3.80 -4.79
N PHE A 76 7.91 4.23 -5.11
CA PHE A 76 8.59 3.83 -6.34
C PHE A 76 8.97 2.35 -6.30
N SER A 77 9.53 1.87 -5.19
CA SER A 77 9.81 0.44 -5.01
C SER A 77 8.54 -0.42 -5.09
N ALA A 78 7.43 0.03 -4.52
CA ALA A 78 6.15 -0.64 -4.64
C ALA A 78 5.65 -0.65 -6.10
N HIS A 79 5.74 0.49 -6.80
CA HIS A 79 5.45 0.59 -8.23
C HIS A 79 6.29 -0.38 -9.04
N ASP A 80 7.60 -0.43 -8.82
CA ASP A 80 8.51 -1.30 -9.56
C ASP A 80 8.20 -2.78 -9.28
N MET A 81 7.90 -3.15 -8.04
CA MET A 81 7.45 -4.52 -7.71
C MET A 81 6.17 -4.95 -8.45
N VAL A 82 5.28 -4.03 -8.80
CA VAL A 82 3.99 -4.34 -9.48
C VAL A 82 3.98 -3.96 -10.97
N SER A 83 5.02 -3.31 -11.46
CA SER A 83 5.12 -2.81 -12.84
C SER A 83 5.42 -3.95 -13.82
N ALA A 84 4.99 -3.78 -15.07
CA ALA A 84 5.39 -4.65 -16.18
C ALA A 84 6.90 -4.57 -16.48
N ASN A 85 7.57 -3.51 -16.02
CA ASN A 85 9.01 -3.31 -16.19
C ASN A 85 9.84 -3.73 -14.97
N GLY A 86 9.19 -4.07 -13.85
CA GLY A 86 9.86 -4.68 -12.70
C GLY A 86 10.15 -6.16 -12.91
N ARG A 87 10.82 -6.80 -11.95
CA ARG A 87 11.15 -8.24 -12.02
C ARG A 87 10.28 -9.11 -11.13
N THR A 88 9.64 -8.52 -10.12
CA THR A 88 8.87 -9.24 -9.11
C THR A 88 7.46 -9.57 -9.58
N HIS A 89 6.82 -8.65 -10.30
CA HIS A 89 5.45 -8.75 -10.80
C HIS A 89 4.45 -9.24 -9.73
N LEU A 90 4.48 -8.61 -8.56
CA LEU A 90 3.66 -9.00 -7.41
C LEU A 90 2.17 -8.98 -7.74
N ASP A 91 1.74 -8.11 -8.66
CA ASP A 91 0.36 -8.05 -9.16
C ASP A 91 -0.08 -9.36 -9.83
N GLN A 92 0.82 -10.08 -10.52
CA GLN A 92 0.50 -11.38 -11.13
C GLN A 92 0.27 -12.45 -10.07
N VAL A 93 1.06 -12.44 -8.99
CA VAL A 93 0.88 -13.35 -7.84
C VAL A 93 -0.47 -13.09 -7.20
N LEU A 94 -0.81 -11.82 -6.97
CA LEU A 94 -2.07 -11.40 -6.37
C LEU A 94 -3.28 -11.69 -7.28
N ARG A 95 -3.16 -11.51 -8.60
CA ARG A 95 -4.22 -11.81 -9.58
C ARG A 95 -4.55 -13.30 -9.68
N LYS A 96 -3.55 -14.17 -9.51
CA LYS A 96 -3.72 -15.63 -9.55
C LYS A 96 -4.23 -16.22 -8.24
N GLY A 97 -4.24 -15.42 -7.16
CA GLY A 97 -4.83 -15.79 -5.88
C GLY A 97 -6.36 -15.71 -5.89
N THR A 98 -6.99 -16.30 -4.87
CA THR A 98 -8.44 -16.21 -4.63
C THR A 98 -8.90 -14.83 -4.19
N THR A 99 -7.98 -14.03 -3.65
CA THR A 99 -8.26 -12.75 -3.01
C THR A 99 -7.64 -11.64 -3.82
N GLN A 100 -8.46 -10.84 -4.49
CA GLN A 100 -7.98 -9.79 -5.37
C GLN A 100 -7.52 -8.60 -4.54
N PHE A 101 -6.23 -8.33 -4.48
CA PHE A 101 -5.65 -7.15 -3.84
C PHE A 101 -4.61 -6.53 -4.77
N HIS A 102 -4.39 -5.23 -4.60
CA HIS A 102 -3.44 -4.44 -5.35
C HIS A 102 -2.55 -3.68 -4.37
N LEU A 103 -1.26 -3.65 -4.66
CA LEU A 103 -0.31 -2.74 -4.03
C LEU A 103 -0.10 -1.55 -4.98
N MET A 104 -0.34 -0.33 -4.49
CA MET A 104 -0.29 0.89 -5.29
C MET A 104 0.44 1.99 -4.52
N GLY A 105 1.11 2.88 -5.26
CA GLY A 105 1.65 4.13 -4.74
C GLY A 105 0.89 5.32 -5.34
N HIS A 106 0.50 6.28 -4.51
CA HIS A 106 -0.16 7.50 -4.95
C HIS A 106 0.54 8.75 -4.43
N ASP A 107 0.48 9.81 -5.23
CA ASP A 107 0.84 11.16 -4.81
C ASP A 107 -0.20 11.71 -3.83
N GLY A 108 0.26 12.18 -2.67
CA GLY A 108 -0.59 12.73 -1.62
C GLY A 108 -0.46 11.98 -0.28
N GLN A 109 -1.18 12.49 0.71
CA GLN A 109 -1.15 12.01 2.09
C GLN A 109 -2.56 11.83 2.68
N PHE A 110 -2.71 10.82 3.54
CA PHE A 110 -3.82 10.68 4.45
C PHE A 110 -3.38 11.15 5.83
N VAL A 111 -3.84 12.33 6.22
CA VAL A 111 -3.63 12.81 7.59
C VAL A 111 -4.73 12.19 8.45
N PHE A 112 -4.34 11.67 9.61
CA PHE A 112 -5.24 11.18 10.66
C PHE A 112 -5.98 12.38 11.31
N ASP A 113 -6.74 13.13 10.50
CA ASP A 113 -7.66 14.22 10.89
C ASP A 113 -8.48 14.79 9.71
N GLY A 114 -8.57 14.09 8.59
CA GLY A 114 -9.38 14.49 7.45
C GLY A 114 -8.66 14.28 6.13
N TYR A 115 -9.36 13.67 5.18
CA TYR A 115 -8.95 13.52 3.80
C TYR A 115 -8.53 14.87 3.20
N THR A 116 -7.37 14.95 2.54
CA THR A 116 -7.06 16.00 1.57
C THR A 116 -6.62 15.36 0.26
N HIS A 117 -7.59 15.00 -0.59
CA HIS A 117 -7.32 14.88 -2.02
C HIS A 117 -7.38 16.28 -2.64
N SER A 118 -6.27 16.76 -3.20
CA SER A 118 -6.33 17.81 -4.23
C SER A 118 -6.80 17.15 -5.54
N GLY A 119 -8.09 17.24 -5.80
CA GLY A 119 -8.78 16.85 -7.04
C GLY A 119 -10.14 17.54 -7.10
N PRO A 120 -10.68 17.87 -8.29
CA PRO A 120 -11.59 19.01 -8.49
C PRO A 120 -13.02 18.72 -8.04
N THR A 121 -13.29 18.73 -6.75
CA THR A 121 -14.66 18.75 -6.21
C THR A 121 -14.75 19.65 -4.97
N GLY A 122 -14.87 20.96 -5.22
CA GLY A 122 -15.88 21.83 -4.61
C GLY A 122 -15.98 22.03 -3.08
N LEU A 123 -15.13 21.47 -2.23
CA LEU A 123 -15.16 21.75 -0.78
C LEU A 123 -13.91 22.52 -0.32
N PRO A 124 -14.04 23.50 0.59
CA PRO A 124 -12.93 24.36 0.99
C PRO A 124 -11.97 23.57 1.89
N ALA A 125 -10.94 23.00 1.29
CA ALA A 125 -9.75 22.59 1.99
C ALA A 125 -9.14 23.83 2.68
N LYS A 126 -8.87 23.77 3.98
CA LYS A 126 -7.76 24.57 4.52
C LYS A 126 -6.50 23.97 3.90
N PRO A 127 -5.82 24.64 2.97
CA PRO A 127 -4.71 24.05 2.27
C PRO A 127 -3.53 24.02 3.24
N ARG A 128 -3.18 22.84 3.78
CA ARG A 128 -1.76 22.57 3.90
C ARG A 128 -1.29 22.29 2.47
N PRO A 129 -0.20 22.91 2.01
CA PRO A 129 0.34 22.56 0.71
C PRO A 129 0.46 21.03 0.66
N VAL A 130 0.02 20.42 -0.43
CA VAL A 130 0.54 19.11 -0.80
C VAL A 130 2.04 19.35 -0.98
N GLU A 131 2.81 19.14 0.09
CA GLU A 131 4.25 19.21 -0.01
C GLU A 131 4.64 18.17 -1.06
N ARG A 132 5.15 18.68 -2.19
CA ARG A 132 5.59 17.84 -3.31
C ARG A 132 6.57 16.81 -2.74
N GLY A 133 6.25 15.51 -2.89
CA GLY A 133 7.11 14.41 -2.45
C GLY A 133 6.50 13.48 -1.40
N TRP A 134 5.33 13.81 -0.85
CA TRP A 134 4.59 12.86 -0.01
C TRP A 134 3.94 11.76 -0.85
N LYS A 135 4.21 10.52 -0.46
CA LYS A 135 3.67 9.33 -1.11
C LYS A 135 2.88 8.50 -0.11
N THR A 136 1.72 8.03 -0.56
CA THR A 136 0.92 7.05 0.18
C THR A 136 1.01 5.71 -0.53
N LEU A 137 1.22 4.66 0.25
CA LEU A 137 1.05 3.29 -0.20
C LEU A 137 -0.35 2.78 0.14
N TRP A 138 -0.91 2.00 -0.77
CA TRP A 138 -2.24 1.39 -0.67
C TRP A 138 -2.20 -0.09 -0.94
N TRP A 139 -2.79 -0.85 -0.04
CA TRP A 139 -3.23 -2.23 -0.28
C TRP A 139 -4.75 -2.23 -0.34
N SER A 140 -5.32 -2.50 -1.51
CA SER A 140 -6.78 -2.53 -1.65
C SER A 140 -7.24 -3.45 -2.78
N TYR A 141 -8.45 -3.99 -2.65
CA TYR A 141 -9.16 -4.68 -3.73
C TYR A 141 -9.89 -3.72 -4.68
N VAL A 142 -9.97 -2.42 -4.32
CA VAL A 142 -10.50 -1.33 -5.14
C VAL A 142 -9.36 -0.37 -5.50
N TRP A 143 -9.26 0.03 -6.75
CA TRP A 143 -8.16 0.89 -7.22
C TRP A 143 -8.15 2.29 -6.57
N TYR A 144 -9.31 2.80 -6.20
CA TYR A 144 -9.49 4.09 -5.53
C TYR A 144 -10.43 3.93 -4.33
N ASP A 145 -10.00 3.13 -3.35
CA ASP A 145 -10.75 3.03 -2.11
C ASP A 145 -10.66 4.35 -1.32
N HIS A 146 -11.81 4.98 -1.09
CA HIS A 146 -11.90 6.19 -0.26
C HIS A 146 -12.20 5.87 1.22
N HIS A 147 -12.23 4.59 1.59
CA HIS A 147 -12.39 4.16 2.97
C HIS A 147 -11.37 3.09 3.43
N PRO A 148 -10.08 3.16 3.05
CA PRO A 148 -9.10 2.24 3.58
C PRO A 148 -8.89 2.53 5.06
N ARG A 149 -8.53 1.50 5.82
CA ARG A 149 -8.03 1.69 7.18
C ARG A 149 -6.71 2.45 7.11
N LEU A 150 -6.72 3.70 7.57
CA LEU A 150 -5.50 4.49 7.71
C LEU A 150 -4.64 3.88 8.81
N LEU A 151 -3.44 3.46 8.44
CA LEU A 151 -2.50 2.84 9.36
C LEU A 151 -1.76 3.92 10.16
N ARG A 152 -1.56 3.63 11.44
CA ARG A 152 -0.62 4.39 12.26
C ARG A 152 0.80 4.13 11.75
N LEU A 153 1.65 5.12 11.89
CA LEU A 153 3.05 5.01 11.50
C LEU A 153 3.76 3.90 12.31
N PRO A 154 4.46 2.97 11.65
CA PRO A 154 5.24 1.95 12.36
C PRO A 154 6.48 2.55 13.01
N SER A 155 6.78 2.18 14.24
CA SER A 155 8.05 2.56 14.86
C SER A 155 9.24 1.99 14.08
N ARG A 156 10.42 2.62 14.24
CA ARG A 156 11.66 2.12 13.63
C ARG A 156 12.01 0.71 14.13
N GLU A 157 11.73 0.40 15.39
CA GLU A 157 11.93 -0.92 15.97
C GLU A 157 11.04 -1.98 15.32
N GLN A 158 9.75 -1.67 15.13
CA GLN A 158 8.83 -2.57 14.41
C GLN A 158 9.29 -2.86 12.98
N LEU A 159 9.83 -1.87 12.28
CA LEU A 159 10.39 -2.08 10.95
C LEU A 159 11.70 -2.87 11.00
N ALA A 160 12.59 -2.58 11.95
CA ALA A 160 13.88 -3.26 12.10
C ALA A 160 13.74 -4.74 12.46
N ALA A 161 12.68 -5.11 13.18
CA ALA A 161 12.36 -6.50 13.50
C ALA A 161 11.94 -7.34 12.28
N ILE A 162 11.68 -6.72 11.13
CA ILE A 162 11.37 -7.43 9.89
C ILE A 162 12.68 -7.71 9.15
N ASP A 163 13.06 -8.99 9.18
CA ASP A 163 14.16 -9.50 8.38
C ASP A 163 13.77 -9.55 6.89
N VAL A 164 14.67 -9.02 6.05
CA VAL A 164 14.50 -8.91 4.60
C VAL A 164 15.72 -9.39 3.82
N GLY A 165 16.69 -10.03 4.49
CA GLY A 165 17.95 -10.45 3.89
C GLY A 165 18.93 -9.29 3.73
#